data_AF-C4XY03-F1
#
_entry.id   AF-C4XY03-F1
#
_cell.length_a   1.000
_cell.length_b   1.000
_cell.length_c   1.000
_cell.angle_alpha   90.00
_cell.angle_beta   90.00
_cell.angle_gamma   90.00
#
_symmetry.space_group_name_H-M   'P 1'
#
loop_
_entity.id
_entity.type
_entity.pdbx_description
1 polymer ?
#
loop_
_entity_poly.entity_id
_entity_poly.type
_entity_poly.pdbx_seq_one_letter_code
_entity_poly.pdbx_strand_id
1 'polypeptide(L)'
;MISLSFLKQLLTIPVAIVSAVVKYYTTGTVYSTTNKEFANSLYKNVHMSVLFHLANTYNRDDVATFIYRSTQSHFKKFKSHPLAVGLNGFGESIDPRTTWVVKNGSAAASEKSAVLFLHGGGYCLNVFSTQFIGIMALYYAVPEPEREKLSIAILDYSLTCHYKKFPTQIFEAIHAYRELVNQGYTKITLLGDSAGTNLACAVARFIAYPEEAKATFSKFADFDWDFSPLPQPENMIFISPWLEPCTVPKYLPGVDTAGDLGAIDTSFGDWYVEGLNLDEIKPFVQFTNTTYEKHWANVDAFNGKGRCLYLYGAREILREGVERFADIITKEGSGKLEVYVEAGGIHDALFYVESLDYLGKSGAQRALEGDFSSKFAYSLVGEFLAELVK
;
A
#
# COMPACT_ATOMS: atom_id res chain seq x y z
N MET A 1 0.05 24.17 15.44
CA MET A 1 0.72 23.95 16.76
C MET A 1 0.80 22.45 16.96
N ILE A 2 1.91 21.93 17.49
CA ILE A 2 2.02 20.49 17.80
C ILE A 2 0.98 20.13 18.87
N SER A 3 0.22 19.06 18.69
CA SER A 3 -0.69 18.57 19.72
C SER A 3 0.07 18.12 20.97
N LEU A 4 -0.52 18.34 22.15
CA LEU A 4 0.11 17.96 23.42
C LEU A 4 0.36 16.45 23.51
N SER A 5 -0.51 15.63 22.94
CA SER A 5 -0.35 14.18 22.84
C SER A 5 0.89 13.82 22.03
N PHE A 6 1.03 14.39 20.83
CA PHE A 6 2.17 14.11 19.97
C PHE A 6 3.48 14.61 20.59
N LEU A 7 3.50 15.81 21.18
CA LEU A 7 4.69 16.33 21.85
C LEU A 7 5.14 15.45 23.03
N LYS A 8 4.20 14.98 23.85
CA LYS A 8 4.50 14.05 24.95
C LYS A 8 5.11 12.74 24.45
N GLN A 9 4.62 12.23 23.33
CA GLN A 9 5.13 11.00 22.74
C GLN A 9 6.53 11.18 22.16
N LEU A 10 6.79 12.32 21.50
CA LEU A 10 8.14 12.68 21.02
C LEU A 10 9.16 12.73 22.16
N LEU A 11 8.80 13.36 23.28
CA LEU A 11 9.67 13.47 24.46
C LEU A 11 9.98 12.11 25.12
N THR A 12 9.16 11.09 24.89
CA THR A 12 9.30 9.75 25.50
C THR A 12 9.91 8.71 24.55
N ILE A 13 10.30 9.09 23.33
CA ILE A 13 11.04 8.22 22.39
C ILE A 13 12.27 7.56 23.03
N PRO A 14 13.13 8.25 23.82
CA PRO A 14 14.30 7.61 24.44
C PRO A 14 13.92 6.43 25.34
N VAL A 15 12.76 6.48 26.01
CA VAL A 15 12.27 5.38 26.85
C VAL A 15 11.91 4.17 25.99
N ALA A 16 11.23 4.38 24.87
CA ALA A 16 10.90 3.31 23.92
C ALA A 16 12.17 2.65 23.35
N ILE A 17 13.18 3.45 22.99
CA ILE A 17 14.47 2.95 22.51
C ILE A 17 15.16 2.09 23.57
N VAL A 18 15.31 2.61 24.79
CA VAL A 18 15.97 1.87 25.89
C VAL A 18 15.22 0.58 26.20
N SER A 19 13.88 0.63 26.24
CA SER A 19 13.05 -0.56 26.47
C SER A 19 13.26 -1.62 25.38
N ALA A 20 13.28 -1.21 24.10
CA ALA A 20 13.49 -2.11 22.98
C ALA A 20 14.88 -2.76 23.01
N VAL A 21 15.92 -1.97 23.29
CA VAL A 21 17.32 -2.47 23.40
C VAL A 21 17.45 -3.46 24.54
N VAL A 22 16.95 -3.13 25.74
CA VAL A 22 17.00 -4.04 26.90
C VAL A 22 16.26 -5.33 26.60
N LYS A 23 15.03 -5.26 26.05
CA LYS A 23 14.26 -6.45 25.69
C LYS A 23 14.98 -7.31 24.65
N TYR A 24 15.55 -6.70 23.61
CA TYR A 24 16.28 -7.42 22.56
C TYR A 24 17.41 -8.29 23.11
N TYR A 25 18.21 -7.77 24.05
CA TYR A 25 19.34 -8.49 24.63
C TYR A 25 19.00 -9.38 25.85
N THR A 26 17.76 -9.37 26.34
CA THR A 26 17.37 -10.13 27.55
C THR A 26 16.28 -11.16 27.26
N THR A 27 15.05 -10.71 27.02
CA THR A 27 13.87 -11.57 26.82
C THR A 27 13.52 -11.81 25.35
N GLY A 28 14.18 -11.10 24.43
CA GLY A 28 13.65 -10.82 23.10
C GLY A 28 12.58 -9.73 23.14
N THR A 29 12.47 -8.94 22.07
CA THR A 29 11.28 -8.09 21.84
C THR A 29 10.15 -8.93 21.24
N VAL A 30 8.93 -8.40 21.27
CA VAL A 30 7.77 -9.02 20.61
C VAL A 30 8.03 -9.29 19.11
N TYR A 31 8.85 -8.48 18.46
CA TYR A 31 9.17 -8.66 17.05
C TYR A 31 10.14 -9.83 16.85
N SER A 32 11.28 -9.82 17.55
CA SER A 32 12.32 -10.86 17.43
C SER A 32 11.85 -12.25 17.86
N THR A 33 10.88 -12.34 18.77
CA THR A 33 10.34 -13.62 19.25
C THR A 33 9.26 -14.19 18.34
N THR A 34 8.66 -13.37 17.46
CA THR A 34 7.54 -13.80 16.62
C THR A 34 7.89 -13.89 15.15
N ASN A 35 8.86 -13.10 14.66
CA ASN A 35 9.22 -13.07 13.24
C ASN A 35 10.75 -13.06 13.04
N LYS A 36 11.23 -13.98 12.19
CA LYS A 36 12.65 -14.17 11.85
C LYS A 36 13.31 -12.93 11.25
N GLU A 37 12.54 -12.07 10.57
CA GLU A 37 13.02 -10.83 9.94
C GLU A 37 13.63 -9.84 10.96
N PHE A 38 13.24 -9.99 12.22
CA PHE A 38 13.71 -9.19 13.35
C PHE A 38 14.79 -9.87 14.19
N ALA A 39 14.95 -11.20 14.10
CA ALA A 39 15.73 -11.98 15.05
C ALA A 39 17.19 -11.51 15.19
N ASN A 40 17.79 -11.06 14.09
CA ASN A 40 19.19 -10.66 14.04
C ASN A 40 19.40 -9.16 13.76
N SER A 41 18.39 -8.32 14.01
CA SER A 41 18.47 -6.88 13.74
C SER A 41 17.95 -6.03 14.89
N LEU A 42 18.87 -5.60 15.78
CA LEU A 42 18.55 -4.62 16.81
C LEU A 42 17.92 -3.36 16.19
N TYR A 43 18.43 -2.92 15.03
CA TYR A 43 17.92 -1.74 14.34
C TYR A 43 16.42 -1.86 14.02
N LYS A 44 15.97 -2.96 13.40
CA LYS A 44 14.56 -3.17 13.08
C LYS A 44 13.69 -3.19 14.33
N ASN A 45 14.14 -3.87 15.38
CA ASN A 45 13.42 -3.96 16.65
C ASN A 45 13.25 -2.57 17.30
N VAL A 46 14.31 -1.77 17.35
CA VAL A 46 14.26 -0.40 17.89
C VAL A 46 13.42 0.50 16.98
N HIS A 47 13.62 0.44 15.66
CA HIS A 47 12.89 1.25 14.68
C HIS A 47 11.39 1.03 14.78
N MET A 48 10.93 -0.23 14.75
CA MET A 48 9.51 -0.56 14.88
C MET A 48 8.96 -0.23 16.26
N SER A 49 9.74 -0.39 17.33
CA SER A 49 9.31 0.06 18.67
C SER A 49 9.09 1.57 18.73
N VAL A 50 9.92 2.36 18.05
CA VAL A 50 9.76 3.82 17.97
C VAL A 50 8.56 4.20 17.11
N LEU A 51 8.38 3.56 15.94
CA LEU A 51 7.20 3.80 15.10
C LEU A 51 5.91 3.46 15.84
N PHE A 52 5.84 2.29 16.48
CA PHE A 52 4.71 1.88 17.30
C PHE A 52 4.47 2.84 18.46
N HIS A 53 5.53 3.31 19.11
CA HIS A 53 5.42 4.31 20.17
C HIS A 53 4.81 5.61 19.67
N LEU A 54 5.09 6.05 18.44
CA LEU A 54 4.54 7.28 17.86
C LEU A 54 3.18 7.11 17.19
N ALA A 55 2.83 5.89 16.78
CA ALA A 55 1.58 5.58 16.10
C ALA A 55 0.37 6.04 16.93
N ASN A 56 -0.69 6.49 16.25
CA ASN A 56 -1.96 6.91 16.86
C ASN A 56 -1.88 8.06 17.88
N THR A 57 -0.81 8.88 17.86
CA THR A 57 -0.66 10.02 18.80
C THR A 57 -0.75 11.41 18.18
N TYR A 58 -0.75 11.47 16.84
CA TYR A 58 -0.77 12.69 16.04
C TYR A 58 -2.14 12.91 15.38
N ASN A 59 -2.51 14.17 15.18
CA ASN A 59 -3.70 14.54 14.40
C ASN A 59 -3.35 14.96 12.96
N ARG A 60 -4.35 15.31 12.14
CA ARG A 60 -4.15 15.78 10.75
C ARG A 60 -3.15 16.92 10.64
N ASP A 61 -3.21 17.90 11.52
CA ASP A 61 -2.35 19.09 11.48
C ASP A 61 -0.89 18.76 11.88
N ASP A 62 -0.71 17.85 12.85
CA ASP A 62 0.61 17.33 13.22
C ASP A 62 1.27 16.63 12.03
N VAL A 63 0.50 15.80 11.31
CA VAL A 63 0.96 15.11 10.11
C VAL A 63 1.36 16.13 9.05
N ALA A 64 0.46 17.04 8.69
CA ALA A 64 0.69 18.06 7.67
C ALA A 64 1.91 18.94 7.96
N THR A 65 2.17 19.25 9.23
CA THR A 65 3.23 20.19 9.62
C THR A 65 4.58 19.50 9.81
N PHE A 66 4.61 18.32 10.44
CA PHE A 66 5.87 17.72 10.91
C PHE A 66 6.26 16.46 10.15
N ILE A 67 5.29 15.66 9.74
CA ILE A 67 5.53 14.34 9.13
C ILE A 67 5.57 14.45 7.60
N TYR A 68 4.64 15.21 7.02
CA TYR A 68 4.39 15.24 5.58
C TYR A 68 5.63 15.60 4.76
N ARG A 69 5.91 14.79 3.74
CA ARG A 69 6.89 15.06 2.69
C ARG A 69 6.30 14.63 1.35
N SER A 70 6.39 15.47 0.33
CA SER A 70 5.88 15.12 -1.00
C SER A 70 6.67 13.97 -1.61
N THR A 71 6.04 13.19 -2.50
CA THR A 71 6.74 12.08 -3.19
C THR A 71 7.88 12.61 -4.06
N GLN A 72 7.77 13.81 -4.64
CA GLN A 72 8.86 14.47 -5.37
C GLN A 72 10.11 14.70 -4.52
N SER A 73 9.95 14.95 -3.22
CA SER A 73 11.10 15.08 -2.32
C SER A 73 11.88 13.76 -2.18
N HIS A 74 11.20 12.62 -2.28
CA HIS A 74 11.82 11.30 -2.27
C HIS A 74 12.58 11.02 -3.56
N PHE A 75 12.00 11.33 -4.73
CA PHE A 75 12.71 11.26 -6.01
C PHE A 75 14.01 12.07 -5.98
N LYS A 76 13.97 13.30 -5.47
CA LYS A 76 15.18 14.14 -5.31
C LYS A 76 16.18 13.52 -4.34
N LYS A 77 15.72 13.05 -3.17
CA LYS A 77 16.56 12.45 -2.13
C LYS A 77 17.27 11.18 -2.61
N PHE A 78 16.58 10.34 -3.38
CA PHE A 78 17.07 9.04 -3.81
C PHE A 78 17.63 9.02 -5.23
N LYS A 79 17.70 10.15 -5.93
CA LYS A 79 18.24 10.24 -7.30
C LYS A 79 19.63 9.61 -7.49
N SER A 80 20.49 9.68 -6.48
CA SER A 80 21.84 9.10 -6.50
C SER A 80 21.93 7.76 -5.74
N HIS A 81 20.80 7.19 -5.33
CA HIS A 81 20.77 5.90 -4.66
C HIS A 81 21.08 4.78 -5.67
N PRO A 82 21.82 3.71 -5.30
CA PRO A 82 22.17 2.66 -6.27
C PRO A 82 20.97 2.02 -6.97
N LEU A 83 19.83 1.88 -6.28
CA LEU A 83 18.58 1.37 -6.87
C LEU A 83 17.89 2.34 -7.87
N ALA A 84 18.27 3.61 -7.89
CA ALA A 84 17.69 4.61 -8.79
C ALA A 84 18.60 4.88 -10.01
N VAL A 85 19.92 4.73 -9.83
CA VAL A 85 20.89 5.03 -10.88
C VAL A 85 20.68 4.07 -12.05
N GLY A 86 20.43 4.65 -13.23
CA GLY A 86 20.22 3.90 -14.47
C GLY A 86 18.77 3.49 -14.74
N LEU A 87 17.83 3.73 -13.81
CA LEU A 87 16.41 3.51 -14.09
C LEU A 87 15.91 4.51 -15.14
N ASN A 88 15.41 3.98 -16.25
CA ASN A 88 14.83 4.79 -17.31
C ASN A 88 13.57 5.50 -16.80
N GLY A 89 13.46 6.81 -17.03
CA GLY A 89 12.29 7.58 -16.64
C GLY A 89 12.16 7.92 -15.16
N PHE A 90 13.16 7.62 -14.32
CA PHE A 90 13.07 7.86 -12.88
C PHE A 90 12.82 9.35 -12.56
N GLY A 91 11.67 9.63 -11.95
CA GLY A 91 11.24 10.98 -11.57
C GLY A 91 10.54 11.76 -12.68
N GLU A 92 10.29 11.16 -13.84
CA GLU A 92 9.50 11.80 -14.90
C GLU A 92 8.00 11.75 -14.57
N SER A 93 7.31 12.89 -14.71
CA SER A 93 5.87 12.99 -14.47
C SER A 93 5.05 12.34 -15.59
N ILE A 94 4.04 11.58 -15.20
CA ILE A 94 2.94 11.11 -16.06
C ILE A 94 1.87 12.19 -16.12
N ASP A 95 1.47 12.66 -14.95
CA ASP A 95 0.53 13.75 -14.73
C ASP A 95 1.00 14.57 -13.48
N PRO A 96 0.27 15.58 -13.01
CA PRO A 96 0.68 16.40 -11.87
C PRO A 96 0.92 15.65 -10.55
N ARG A 97 0.38 14.43 -10.38
CA ARG A 97 0.49 13.63 -9.14
C ARG A 97 1.09 12.25 -9.35
N THR A 98 1.25 11.80 -10.58
CA THR A 98 1.73 10.47 -10.92
C THR A 98 3.13 10.56 -11.52
N THR A 99 4.08 9.81 -10.97
CA THR A 99 5.49 9.89 -11.38
C THR A 99 6.07 8.50 -11.62
N TRP A 100 6.85 8.36 -12.69
CA TRP A 100 7.57 7.14 -13.01
C TRP A 100 8.70 6.87 -12.02
N VAL A 101 8.71 5.66 -11.46
CA VAL A 101 9.91 5.08 -10.83
C VAL A 101 10.78 4.48 -11.91
N VAL A 102 10.18 3.71 -12.82
CA VAL A 102 10.87 3.16 -13.98
C VAL A 102 9.89 3.01 -15.13
N LYS A 103 10.34 3.35 -16.32
CA LYS A 103 9.67 3.05 -17.58
C LYS A 103 10.39 1.90 -18.26
N ASN A 104 9.66 0.90 -18.72
CA ASN A 104 10.17 -0.06 -19.68
C ASN A 104 10.75 0.70 -20.89
N GLY A 105 12.02 0.43 -21.21
CA GLY A 105 12.75 1.05 -22.32
C GLY A 105 12.77 0.22 -23.61
N SER A 106 12.23 -1.00 -23.59
CA SER A 106 12.22 -1.92 -24.72
C SER A 106 11.11 -1.56 -25.70
N ALA A 107 11.50 -0.91 -26.80
CA ALA A 107 10.63 -0.69 -27.97
C ALA A 107 10.15 -2.01 -28.62
N ALA A 108 10.71 -3.16 -28.24
CA ALA A 108 10.36 -4.48 -28.75
C ALA A 108 9.24 -5.18 -27.96
N ALA A 109 8.80 -4.64 -26.82
CA ALA A 109 7.66 -5.19 -26.10
C ALA A 109 6.36 -4.91 -26.89
N SER A 110 5.74 -5.96 -27.43
CA SER A 110 4.47 -5.85 -28.17
C SER A 110 3.30 -5.41 -27.28
N GLU A 111 3.42 -5.53 -25.96
CA GLU A 111 2.44 -5.13 -24.97
C GLU A 111 3.12 -4.33 -23.85
N LYS A 112 2.53 -3.19 -23.47
CA LYS A 112 3.02 -2.35 -22.38
C LYS A 112 2.30 -2.70 -21.08
N SER A 113 3.06 -3.17 -20.08
CA SER A 113 2.56 -3.39 -18.72
C SER A 113 3.07 -2.32 -17.77
N ALA A 114 2.23 -1.96 -16.79
CA ALA A 114 2.57 -1.02 -15.73
C ALA A 114 2.01 -1.48 -14.39
N VAL A 115 2.78 -1.23 -13.33
CA VAL A 115 2.29 -1.23 -11.96
C VAL A 115 1.99 0.20 -11.56
N LEU A 116 0.75 0.47 -11.15
CA LEU A 116 0.38 1.72 -10.50
C LEU A 116 0.36 1.49 -8.99
N PHE A 117 1.32 2.08 -8.29
CA PHE A 117 1.40 2.00 -6.83
C PHE A 117 0.51 3.05 -6.17
N LEU A 118 -0.38 2.55 -5.31
CA LEU A 118 -1.29 3.31 -4.46
C LEU A 118 -0.84 3.11 -3.02
N HIS A 119 -0.17 4.10 -2.43
CA HIS A 119 0.45 3.93 -1.12
C HIS A 119 -0.57 3.85 0.02
N GLY A 120 -0.19 3.22 1.13
CA GLY A 120 -0.95 3.19 2.39
C GLY A 120 -0.72 4.42 3.27
N GLY A 121 -0.95 4.29 4.57
CA GLY A 121 -0.87 5.42 5.50
C GLY A 121 -2.22 6.08 5.81
N GLY A 122 -3.31 5.32 5.64
CA GLY A 122 -4.62 5.70 6.15
C GLY A 122 -5.25 6.92 5.48
N TYR A 123 -4.92 7.18 4.21
CA TYR A 123 -5.27 8.41 3.48
C TYR A 123 -4.74 9.72 4.09
N CYS A 124 -3.98 9.65 5.20
CA CYS A 124 -3.52 10.80 5.96
C CYS A 124 -2.00 10.99 5.84
N LEU A 125 -1.23 9.89 5.87
CA LEU A 125 0.22 9.87 5.79
C LEU A 125 0.67 9.80 4.34
N ASN A 126 1.78 10.45 4.02
CA ASN A 126 2.43 10.40 2.70
C ASN A 126 3.24 9.11 2.50
N VAL A 127 3.71 8.89 1.27
CA VAL A 127 4.74 7.90 0.97
C VAL A 127 5.97 8.15 1.85
N PHE A 128 6.34 7.19 2.68
CA PHE A 128 7.57 7.25 3.46
C PHE A 128 8.79 6.80 2.64
N SER A 129 9.98 7.17 3.11
CA SER A 129 11.25 6.75 2.49
C SER A 129 11.38 5.22 2.38
N THR A 130 10.78 4.47 3.31
CA THR A 130 10.80 3.01 3.35
C THR A 130 9.90 2.41 2.26
N GLN A 131 8.67 2.92 2.09
CA GLN A 131 7.80 2.58 0.96
C GLN A 131 8.45 2.93 -0.39
N PHE A 132 9.01 4.14 -0.52
CA PHE A 132 9.65 4.59 -1.76
C PHE A 132 10.84 3.69 -2.17
N ILE A 133 11.71 3.35 -1.21
CA ILE A 133 12.82 2.41 -1.45
C ILE A 133 12.28 1.01 -1.71
N GLY A 134 11.22 0.60 -1.03
CA GLY A 134 10.63 -0.71 -1.25
C GLY A 134 10.07 -0.89 -2.65
N ILE A 135 9.41 0.13 -3.22
CA ILE A 135 8.96 0.08 -4.61
C ILE A 135 10.12 -0.02 -5.60
N MET A 136 11.23 0.70 -5.37
CA MET A 136 12.43 0.53 -6.19
C MET A 136 13.05 -0.86 -6.02
N ALA A 137 13.14 -1.37 -4.80
CA ALA A 137 13.67 -2.71 -4.54
C ALA A 137 12.80 -3.80 -5.17
N LEU A 138 11.48 -3.62 -5.18
CA LEU A 138 10.54 -4.55 -5.81
C LEU A 138 10.79 -4.72 -7.31
N TYR A 139 11.16 -3.65 -8.02
CA TYR A 139 11.57 -3.76 -9.42
C TYR A 139 12.71 -4.78 -9.59
N TYR A 140 13.70 -4.75 -8.69
CA TYR A 140 14.83 -5.68 -8.74
C TYR A 140 14.52 -7.08 -8.20
N ALA A 141 13.42 -7.26 -7.47
CA ALA A 141 12.93 -8.57 -7.06
C ALA A 141 12.35 -9.38 -8.23
N VAL A 142 12.01 -8.72 -9.33
CA VAL A 142 11.67 -9.38 -10.58
C VAL A 142 12.98 -9.81 -11.28
N PRO A 143 13.15 -11.09 -11.65
CA PRO A 143 14.32 -11.56 -12.38
C PRO A 143 14.35 -11.05 -13.83
N GLU A 144 15.53 -11.07 -14.44
CA GLU A 144 15.65 -10.90 -15.89
C GLU A 144 15.34 -12.20 -16.64
N PRO A 145 14.80 -12.12 -17.88
CA PRO A 145 14.54 -10.90 -18.67
C PRO A 145 13.20 -10.20 -18.38
N GLU A 146 12.34 -10.76 -17.52
CA GLU A 146 10.99 -10.26 -17.23
C GLU A 146 11.00 -8.81 -16.71
N ARG A 147 11.95 -8.49 -15.83
CA ARG A 147 12.11 -7.16 -15.22
C ARG A 147 12.13 -6.02 -16.23
N GLU A 148 12.82 -6.19 -17.36
CA GLU A 148 12.96 -5.13 -18.37
C GLU A 148 11.62 -4.74 -19.00
N LYS A 149 10.62 -5.62 -18.93
CA LYS A 149 9.28 -5.36 -19.48
C LYS A 149 8.41 -4.51 -18.55
N LEU A 150 8.79 -4.37 -17.28
CA LEU A 150 7.98 -3.75 -16.24
C LEU A 150 8.15 -2.23 -16.20
N SER A 151 7.03 -1.50 -16.17
CA SER A 151 7.01 -0.09 -15.76
C SER A 151 6.37 0.03 -14.37
N ILE A 152 6.85 0.96 -13.54
CA ILE A 152 6.28 1.21 -12.21
C ILE A 152 6.11 2.72 -12.02
N ALA A 153 4.90 3.13 -11.65
CA ALA A 153 4.53 4.50 -11.33
C ALA A 153 4.02 4.59 -9.88
N ILE A 154 4.25 5.74 -9.24
CA ILE A 154 3.68 6.08 -7.93
C ILE A 154 2.67 7.21 -8.11
N LEU A 155 1.48 7.04 -7.55
CA LEU A 155 0.50 8.11 -7.38
C LEU A 155 0.68 8.79 -6.01
N ASP A 156 1.03 10.08 -6.01
CA ASP A 156 1.09 10.96 -4.84
C ASP A 156 -0.27 11.62 -4.60
N TYR A 157 -1.28 10.80 -4.30
CA TYR A 157 -2.65 11.25 -4.12
C TYR A 157 -2.78 12.23 -2.94
N SER A 158 -3.77 13.10 -3.02
CA SER A 158 -4.09 14.12 -2.02
C SER A 158 -4.47 13.50 -0.68
N LEU A 159 -4.05 14.09 0.44
CA LEU A 159 -4.20 13.49 1.77
C LEU A 159 -5.17 14.24 2.68
N THR A 160 -5.79 13.50 3.59
CA THR A 160 -6.73 14.03 4.60
C THR A 160 -6.05 14.95 5.62
N CYS A 161 -4.72 14.85 5.80
CA CYS A 161 -3.95 15.82 6.59
C CYS A 161 -3.99 17.24 5.99
N HIS A 162 -4.28 17.36 4.69
CA HIS A 162 -4.55 18.62 3.99
C HIS A 162 -6.04 18.81 3.67
N TYR A 163 -6.90 18.14 4.43
CA TYR A 163 -8.37 18.20 4.30
C TYR A 163 -8.88 17.81 2.91
N LYS A 164 -8.11 17.00 2.18
CA LYS A 164 -8.55 16.36 0.93
C LYS A 164 -9.20 15.03 1.27
N LYS A 165 -10.52 14.96 1.10
CA LYS A 165 -11.38 13.88 1.57
C LYS A 165 -11.88 13.04 0.40
N PHE A 166 -12.58 11.95 0.69
CA PHE A 166 -13.39 11.24 -0.29
C PHE A 166 -14.24 12.24 -1.10
N PRO A 167 -14.31 12.13 -2.44
CA PRO A 167 -13.73 11.10 -3.30
C PRO A 167 -12.40 11.50 -3.97
N THR A 168 -11.67 12.51 -3.47
CA THR A 168 -10.50 13.10 -4.14
C THR A 168 -9.48 12.07 -4.59
N GLN A 169 -9.17 11.10 -3.73
CA GLN A 169 -8.16 10.08 -3.95
C GLN A 169 -8.58 9.11 -5.07
N ILE A 170 -9.88 8.75 -5.11
CA ILE A 170 -10.44 7.91 -6.17
C ILE A 170 -10.40 8.66 -7.50
N PHE A 171 -10.76 9.95 -7.50
CA PHE A 171 -10.70 10.80 -8.69
C PHE A 171 -9.27 10.84 -9.26
N GLU A 172 -8.28 11.13 -8.42
CA GLU A 172 -6.88 11.20 -8.82
C GLU A 172 -6.33 9.84 -9.28
N ALA A 173 -6.78 8.74 -8.66
CA ALA A 173 -6.38 7.38 -9.07
C ALA A 173 -6.99 6.96 -10.42
N ILE A 174 -8.25 7.33 -10.68
CA ILE A 174 -8.89 7.11 -11.98
C ILE A 174 -8.23 7.95 -13.07
N HIS A 175 -7.85 9.20 -12.76
CA HIS A 175 -7.08 10.04 -13.68
C HIS A 175 -5.73 9.41 -14.03
N ALA A 176 -4.97 8.97 -13.02
CA ALA A 176 -3.68 8.30 -13.22
C ALA A 176 -3.82 7.02 -14.04
N TYR A 177 -4.83 6.20 -13.76
CA TYR A 177 -5.13 4.99 -14.51
C TYR A 177 -5.46 5.30 -15.97
N ARG A 178 -6.32 6.28 -16.23
CA ARG A 178 -6.70 6.73 -17.57
C ARG A 178 -5.50 7.25 -18.35
N GLU A 179 -4.60 8.00 -17.72
CA GLU A 179 -3.41 8.51 -18.38
C GLU A 179 -2.46 7.37 -18.80
N LEU A 180 -2.31 6.33 -17.97
CA LEU A 180 -1.59 5.11 -18.38
C LEU A 180 -2.26 4.44 -19.59
N VAL A 181 -3.59 4.29 -19.59
CA VAL A 181 -4.33 3.73 -20.73
C VAL A 181 -4.13 4.57 -22.00
N ASN A 182 -4.19 5.91 -21.89
CA ASN A 182 -3.96 6.83 -23.01
C ASN A 182 -2.54 6.72 -23.59
N GLN A 183 -1.54 6.41 -22.76
CA GLN A 183 -0.16 6.15 -23.18
C GLN A 183 0.06 4.75 -23.78
N GLY A 184 -1.01 3.97 -23.89
CA GLY A 184 -1.04 2.65 -24.51
C GLY A 184 -0.70 1.49 -23.58
N TYR A 185 -0.73 1.70 -22.26
CA TYR A 185 -0.60 0.61 -21.29
C TYR A 185 -1.90 -0.19 -21.24
N THR A 186 -1.84 -1.47 -21.63
CA THR A 186 -3.01 -2.35 -21.72
C THR A 186 -3.09 -3.33 -20.55
N LYS A 187 -1.96 -3.60 -19.88
CA LYS A 187 -1.85 -4.48 -18.71
C LYS A 187 -1.43 -3.68 -17.49
N ILE A 188 -2.41 -3.09 -16.80
CA ILE A 188 -2.16 -2.27 -15.61
C ILE A 188 -2.49 -3.09 -14.36
N THR A 189 -1.48 -3.32 -13.53
CA THR A 189 -1.61 -3.93 -12.20
C THR A 189 -1.74 -2.85 -11.14
N LEU A 190 -2.76 -2.91 -10.30
CA LEU A 190 -2.86 -2.04 -9.13
C LEU A 190 -2.11 -2.69 -7.95
N LEU A 191 -1.08 -2.03 -7.44
CA LEU A 191 -0.39 -2.44 -6.22
C LEU A 191 -0.77 -1.47 -5.11
N GLY A 192 -1.32 -1.97 -4.02
CA GLY A 192 -1.64 -1.15 -2.86
C GLY A 192 -1.20 -1.79 -1.54
N ASP A 193 -0.79 -0.97 -0.59
CA ASP A 193 -0.62 -1.35 0.81
C ASP A 193 -1.65 -0.65 1.71
N SER A 194 -2.18 -1.33 2.73
CA SER A 194 -3.07 -0.71 3.72
C SER A 194 -4.22 0.07 3.06
N ALA A 195 -4.37 1.38 3.32
CA ALA A 195 -5.35 2.26 2.66
C ALA A 195 -5.24 2.28 1.12
N GLY A 196 -4.06 2.03 0.57
CA GLY A 196 -3.83 1.89 -0.86
C GLY A 196 -4.56 0.70 -1.47
N THR A 197 -4.73 -0.39 -0.72
CA THR A 197 -5.58 -1.53 -1.15
C THR A 197 -7.06 -1.14 -1.21
N ASN A 198 -7.51 -0.30 -0.27
CA ASN A 198 -8.86 0.25 -0.28
C ASN A 198 -9.08 1.09 -1.55
N LEU A 199 -8.11 1.95 -1.86
CA LEU A 199 -8.12 2.75 -3.08
C LEU A 199 -8.11 1.88 -4.35
N ALA A 200 -7.29 0.81 -4.37
CA ALA A 200 -7.24 -0.14 -5.49
C ALA A 200 -8.61 -0.81 -5.70
N CYS A 201 -9.25 -1.28 -4.63
CA CYS A 201 -10.61 -1.83 -4.65
C CYS A 201 -11.63 -0.82 -5.18
N ALA A 202 -11.57 0.44 -4.72
CA ALA A 202 -12.47 1.50 -5.17
C ALA A 202 -12.30 1.80 -6.67
N VAL A 203 -11.07 1.84 -7.18
CA VAL A 203 -10.75 2.02 -8.60
C VAL A 203 -11.26 0.84 -9.43
N ALA A 204 -10.98 -0.40 -9.03
CA ALA A 204 -11.45 -1.58 -9.73
C ALA A 204 -13.00 -1.60 -9.82
N ARG A 205 -13.68 -1.27 -8.72
CA ARG A 205 -15.14 -1.15 -8.68
C ARG A 205 -15.68 -0.01 -9.55
N PHE A 206 -15.04 1.15 -9.54
CA PHE A 206 -15.43 2.29 -10.37
C PHE A 206 -15.52 1.86 -11.84
N ILE A 207 -14.52 1.10 -12.29
CA ILE A 207 -14.46 0.62 -13.68
C ILE A 207 -15.41 -0.56 -13.92
N ALA A 208 -15.60 -1.45 -12.93
CA ALA A 208 -16.38 -2.69 -13.09
C ALA A 208 -17.90 -2.47 -13.04
N TYR A 209 -18.32 -1.40 -12.38
CA TYR A 209 -19.72 -1.04 -12.15
C TYR A 209 -19.99 0.42 -12.56
N PRO A 210 -19.85 0.75 -13.86
CA PRO A 210 -19.85 2.14 -14.33
C PRO A 210 -21.16 2.89 -14.04
N GLU A 211 -22.31 2.22 -14.05
CA GLU A 211 -23.59 2.85 -13.70
C GLU A 211 -23.70 3.20 -12.21
N GLU A 212 -23.21 2.32 -11.32
CA GLU A 212 -23.16 2.59 -9.87
C GLU A 212 -22.14 3.69 -9.56
N ALA A 213 -20.98 3.63 -10.21
CA ALA A 213 -19.95 4.67 -10.14
C ALA A 213 -20.52 6.02 -10.58
N LYS A 214 -21.17 6.09 -11.73
CA LYS A 214 -21.83 7.31 -12.22
C LYS A 214 -22.88 7.82 -11.25
N ALA A 215 -23.77 6.95 -10.75
CA ALA A 215 -24.81 7.34 -9.79
C ALA A 215 -24.23 7.89 -8.47
N THR A 216 -23.11 7.32 -8.01
CA THR A 216 -22.46 7.71 -6.75
C THR A 216 -21.67 9.00 -6.94
N PHE A 217 -20.79 9.04 -7.93
CA PHE A 217 -19.78 10.07 -8.06
C PHE A 217 -20.29 11.35 -8.75
N SER A 218 -21.36 11.28 -9.55
CA SER A 218 -21.95 12.48 -10.18
C SER A 218 -22.52 13.49 -9.16
N LYS A 219 -22.70 13.09 -7.89
CA LYS A 219 -23.11 13.97 -6.80
C LYS A 219 -22.00 14.92 -6.34
N PHE A 220 -20.74 14.58 -6.61
CA PHE A 220 -19.58 15.39 -6.25
C PHE A 220 -19.21 16.33 -7.40
N ALA A 221 -19.97 17.43 -7.53
CA ALA A 221 -19.88 18.36 -8.65
C ALA A 221 -18.55 19.13 -8.76
N ASP A 222 -17.72 19.10 -7.72
CA ASP A 222 -16.39 19.73 -7.70
C ASP A 222 -15.34 18.95 -8.53
N PHE A 223 -15.70 17.76 -9.03
CA PHE A 223 -14.83 16.88 -9.79
C PHE A 223 -15.36 16.70 -11.22
N ASP A 224 -14.46 16.84 -12.19
CA ASP A 224 -14.76 16.61 -13.60
C ASP A 224 -14.64 15.12 -13.96
N TRP A 225 -15.63 14.33 -13.54
CA TRP A 225 -15.60 12.88 -13.70
C TRP A 225 -15.74 12.45 -15.16
N ASP A 226 -14.76 11.68 -15.64
CA ASP A 226 -14.84 10.94 -16.90
C ASP A 226 -15.26 9.49 -16.65
N PHE A 227 -16.53 9.19 -16.91
CA PHE A 227 -17.11 7.84 -16.83
C PHE A 227 -17.01 7.05 -18.14
N SER A 228 -16.24 7.52 -19.13
CA SER A 228 -16.01 6.73 -20.33
C SER A 228 -15.32 5.41 -20.00
N PRO A 229 -15.63 4.33 -20.73
CA PRO A 229 -15.13 2.99 -20.41
C PRO A 229 -13.60 2.94 -20.29
N LEU A 230 -13.12 2.23 -19.27
CA LEU A 230 -11.71 1.89 -19.08
C LEU A 230 -11.56 0.36 -19.07
N PRO A 231 -10.41 -0.19 -19.50
CA PRO A 231 -10.11 -1.61 -19.27
C PRO A 231 -10.05 -1.88 -17.76
N GLN A 232 -10.44 -3.10 -17.36
CA GLN A 232 -10.31 -3.54 -15.97
C GLN A 232 -8.82 -3.71 -15.60
N PRO A 233 -8.42 -3.42 -14.35
CA PRO A 233 -7.17 -3.94 -13.83
C PRO A 233 -7.28 -5.46 -13.71
N GLU A 234 -6.69 -6.18 -14.66
CA GLU A 234 -6.68 -7.64 -14.64
C GLU A 234 -5.97 -8.18 -13.41
N ASN A 235 -4.97 -7.46 -12.89
CA ASN A 235 -4.18 -7.92 -11.76
C ASN A 235 -4.15 -6.91 -10.62
N MET A 236 -4.16 -7.43 -9.40
CA MET A 236 -4.00 -6.63 -8.19
C MET A 236 -3.02 -7.27 -7.23
N ILE A 237 -2.28 -6.45 -6.50
CA ILE A 237 -1.35 -6.89 -5.45
C ILE A 237 -1.70 -6.11 -4.19
N PHE A 238 -2.15 -6.84 -3.18
CA PHE A 238 -2.61 -6.30 -1.91
C PHE A 238 -1.63 -6.67 -0.80
N ILE A 239 -1.13 -5.66 -0.10
CA ILE A 239 -0.23 -5.81 1.05
C ILE A 239 -0.94 -5.24 2.28
N SER A 240 -1.16 -6.08 3.29
CA SER A 240 -1.80 -5.73 4.57
C SER A 240 -3.04 -4.84 4.40
N PRO A 241 -4.14 -5.35 3.83
CA PRO A 241 -5.23 -4.49 3.35
C PRO A 241 -6.00 -3.76 4.48
N TRP A 242 -6.45 -2.53 4.22
CA TRP A 242 -7.37 -1.81 5.12
C TRP A 242 -8.73 -1.61 4.45
N LEU A 243 -9.60 -2.60 4.57
CA LEU A 243 -10.80 -2.73 3.72
C LEU A 243 -12.08 -2.18 4.34
N GLU A 244 -12.01 -1.75 5.60
CA GLU A 244 -13.13 -1.15 6.31
C GLU A 244 -12.73 0.06 7.18
N PRO A 245 -12.37 1.19 6.55
CA PRO A 245 -11.82 2.36 7.25
C PRO A 245 -12.71 2.97 8.33
N CYS A 246 -14.03 2.76 8.24
CA CYS A 246 -15.00 3.37 9.15
C CYS A 246 -15.55 2.36 10.16
N THR A 247 -14.88 1.21 10.33
CA THR A 247 -15.23 0.19 11.31
C THR A 247 -14.11 0.06 12.35
N VAL A 248 -14.46 0.06 13.64
CA VAL A 248 -13.49 -0.24 14.70
C VAL A 248 -13.00 -1.68 14.52
N PRO A 249 -11.67 -1.92 14.40
CA PRO A 249 -11.14 -3.25 14.15
C PRO A 249 -11.48 -4.25 15.25
N LYS A 250 -11.79 -5.49 14.84
CA LYS A 250 -12.01 -6.60 15.75
C LYS A 250 -10.75 -7.45 15.86
N TYR A 251 -10.36 -7.72 17.10
CA TYR A 251 -9.16 -8.49 17.39
C TYR A 251 -9.51 -9.98 17.38
N LEU A 252 -8.71 -10.78 16.66
CA LEU A 252 -8.88 -12.22 16.66
C LEU A 252 -8.48 -12.82 18.03
N PRO A 253 -9.31 -13.69 18.64
CA PRO A 253 -8.97 -14.31 19.92
C PRO A 253 -7.63 -15.07 19.87
N GLY A 254 -6.77 -14.83 20.86
CA GLY A 254 -5.47 -15.50 20.98
C GLY A 254 -4.36 -14.96 20.07
N VAL A 255 -4.61 -13.90 19.30
CA VAL A 255 -3.58 -13.22 18.50
C VAL A 255 -2.98 -12.07 19.31
N ASP A 256 -1.66 -12.11 19.55
CA ASP A 256 -0.92 -11.00 20.15
C ASP A 256 -0.56 -9.95 19.09
N THR A 257 -1.28 -8.84 19.08
CA THR A 257 -1.09 -7.72 18.16
C THR A 257 -0.14 -6.63 18.70
N ALA A 258 0.59 -6.87 19.80
CA ALA A 258 1.48 -5.86 20.37
C ALA A 258 2.60 -5.46 19.39
N GLY A 259 2.81 -4.15 19.19
CA GLY A 259 3.78 -3.64 18.23
C GLY A 259 3.29 -3.54 16.78
N ASP A 260 2.04 -3.93 16.51
CA ASP A 260 1.43 -3.76 15.19
C ASP A 260 1.15 -2.28 14.86
N LEU A 261 1.26 -1.90 13.59
CA LEU A 261 1.02 -0.53 13.12
C LEU A 261 -0.38 -0.33 12.49
N GLY A 262 -1.25 -1.34 12.52
CA GLY A 262 -2.62 -1.21 12.04
C GLY A 262 -3.42 -0.14 12.80
N ALA A 263 -4.45 0.40 12.14
CA ALA A 263 -5.39 1.30 12.79
C ALA A 263 -6.03 0.61 14.00
N ILE A 264 -6.20 1.34 15.10
CA ILE A 264 -6.86 0.84 16.34
C ILE A 264 -8.27 1.41 16.54
N ASP A 265 -8.63 2.42 15.75
CA ASP A 265 -9.89 3.13 15.78
C ASP A 265 -10.27 3.62 14.37
N THR A 266 -11.35 4.40 14.26
CA THR A 266 -11.89 4.90 13.00
C THR A 266 -11.35 6.27 12.61
N SER A 267 -10.46 6.91 13.38
CA SER A 267 -10.12 8.33 13.23
C SER A 267 -9.72 8.69 11.80
N PHE A 268 -8.88 7.89 11.16
CA PHE A 268 -8.44 8.14 9.78
C PHE A 268 -9.57 7.94 8.75
N GLY A 269 -10.45 6.95 8.97
CA GLY A 269 -11.64 6.74 8.14
C GLY A 269 -12.63 7.88 8.30
N ASP A 270 -12.89 8.32 9.54
CA ASP A 270 -13.77 9.44 9.86
C ASP A 270 -13.28 10.73 9.19
N TRP A 271 -11.95 10.95 9.14
CA TRP A 271 -11.36 12.07 8.41
C TRP A 271 -11.51 11.95 6.90
N TYR A 272 -11.41 10.73 6.37
CA TYR A 272 -11.55 10.45 4.94
C TYR A 272 -12.97 10.69 4.45
N VAL A 273 -13.99 10.29 5.20
CA VAL A 273 -15.41 10.43 4.82
C VAL A 273 -16.10 11.64 5.47
N GLU A 274 -15.34 12.55 6.07
CA GLU A 274 -15.87 13.64 6.90
C GLU A 274 -16.90 14.50 6.18
N GLY A 275 -18.14 14.49 6.70
CA GLY A 275 -19.26 15.26 6.17
C GLY A 275 -20.11 14.51 5.13
N LEU A 276 -19.85 13.22 4.92
CA LEU A 276 -20.59 12.37 3.98
C LEU A 276 -21.53 11.41 4.70
N ASN A 277 -22.60 11.04 4.01
CA ASN A 277 -23.46 9.94 4.42
C ASN A 277 -22.82 8.61 3.99
N LEU A 278 -22.37 7.81 4.95
CA LEU A 278 -21.68 6.55 4.69
C LEU A 278 -22.51 5.57 3.84
N ASP A 279 -23.84 5.53 4.02
CA ASP A 279 -24.69 4.59 3.26
C ASP A 279 -24.69 4.89 1.75
N GLU A 280 -24.41 6.13 1.36
CA GLU A 280 -24.38 6.54 -0.06
C GLU A 280 -23.06 6.20 -0.75
N ILE A 281 -21.99 5.99 0.02
CA ILE A 281 -20.63 5.77 -0.50
C ILE A 281 -20.04 4.43 -0.08
N LYS A 282 -20.72 3.70 0.81
CA LYS A 282 -20.30 2.41 1.39
C LYS A 282 -19.70 1.45 0.37
N PRO A 283 -20.28 1.28 -0.84
CA PRO A 283 -19.73 0.37 -1.83
C PRO A 283 -18.32 0.75 -2.33
N PHE A 284 -17.85 1.98 -2.11
CA PHE A 284 -16.53 2.46 -2.54
C PHE A 284 -15.56 2.72 -1.38
N VAL A 285 -15.90 2.33 -0.14
CA VAL A 285 -15.03 2.55 1.03
C VAL A 285 -15.07 1.43 2.08
N GLN A 286 -16.23 0.81 2.33
CA GLN A 286 -16.43 -0.22 3.37
C GLN A 286 -16.70 -1.59 2.73
N PHE A 287 -15.63 -2.31 2.37
CA PHE A 287 -15.71 -3.50 1.51
C PHE A 287 -16.10 -4.78 2.25
N THR A 288 -15.94 -4.85 3.58
CA THR A 288 -16.39 -6.00 4.40
C THR A 288 -17.92 -6.10 4.54
N ASN A 289 -18.66 -5.08 4.09
CA ASN A 289 -20.13 -5.07 4.06
C ASN A 289 -20.72 -5.39 2.68
N THR A 290 -19.91 -5.92 1.76
CA THR A 290 -20.32 -6.25 0.40
C THR A 290 -20.56 -7.75 0.24
N THR A 291 -20.95 -8.17 -0.96
CA THR A 291 -21.05 -9.57 -1.39
C THR A 291 -20.39 -9.73 -2.75
N TYR A 292 -19.86 -10.91 -3.04
CA TYR A 292 -19.17 -11.19 -4.30
C TYR A 292 -20.05 -10.94 -5.53
N GLU A 293 -21.26 -11.52 -5.55
CA GLU A 293 -22.14 -11.51 -6.73
C GLU A 293 -22.52 -10.09 -7.14
N LYS A 294 -22.78 -9.23 -6.15
CA LYS A 294 -23.25 -7.86 -6.40
C LYS A 294 -22.11 -6.88 -6.65
N HIS A 295 -20.96 -7.07 -6.01
CA HIS A 295 -19.96 -6.02 -5.91
C HIS A 295 -18.58 -6.39 -6.48
N TRP A 296 -18.32 -7.67 -6.75
CA TRP A 296 -16.98 -8.14 -7.14
C TRP A 296 -16.94 -9.11 -8.34
N ALA A 297 -18.07 -9.70 -8.73
CA ALA A 297 -18.12 -10.66 -9.84
C ALA A 297 -17.66 -10.07 -11.20
N ASN A 298 -17.72 -8.74 -11.36
CA ASN A 298 -17.24 -8.05 -12.56
C ASN A 298 -15.81 -7.50 -12.44
N VAL A 299 -15.14 -7.70 -11.29
CA VAL A 299 -13.75 -7.28 -11.10
C VAL A 299 -12.82 -8.40 -11.59
N ASP A 300 -12.07 -8.12 -12.66
CA ASP A 300 -11.35 -9.14 -13.41
C ASP A 300 -10.24 -9.84 -12.59
N ALA A 301 -9.60 -9.12 -11.67
CA ALA A 301 -8.62 -9.70 -10.74
C ALA A 301 -9.22 -10.70 -9.74
N PHE A 302 -10.55 -10.70 -9.53
CA PHE A 302 -11.24 -11.60 -8.60
C PHE A 302 -12.04 -12.68 -9.32
N ASN A 303 -12.60 -12.40 -10.48
CA ASN A 303 -13.51 -13.32 -11.18
C ASN A 303 -12.80 -14.43 -11.99
N GLY A 304 -11.46 -14.46 -11.94
CA GLY A 304 -10.64 -15.49 -12.57
C GLY A 304 -10.19 -15.20 -14.00
N LYS A 305 -10.49 -14.01 -14.54
CA LYS A 305 -9.86 -13.53 -15.79
C LYS A 305 -8.42 -13.05 -15.56
N GLY A 306 -8.15 -12.46 -14.41
CA GLY A 306 -6.79 -12.17 -13.95
C GLY A 306 -6.56 -12.66 -12.53
N ARG A 307 -5.62 -12.03 -11.82
CA ARG A 307 -5.07 -12.58 -10.57
C ARG A 307 -4.98 -11.52 -9.46
N CYS A 308 -5.16 -11.94 -8.21
CA CYS A 308 -4.91 -11.07 -7.06
C CYS A 308 -3.99 -11.75 -6.06
N LEU A 309 -2.81 -11.19 -5.86
CA LEU A 309 -1.91 -11.56 -4.77
C LEU A 309 -2.34 -10.84 -3.48
N TYR A 310 -2.55 -11.59 -2.40
CA TYR A 310 -3.14 -11.07 -1.16
C TYR A 310 -2.27 -11.45 0.05
N LEU A 311 -1.47 -10.49 0.51
CA LEU A 311 -0.46 -10.68 1.56
C LEU A 311 -0.85 -9.96 2.83
N TYR A 312 -0.70 -10.60 4.00
CA TYR A 312 -0.85 -9.94 5.30
C TYR A 312 -0.10 -10.68 6.41
N GLY A 313 0.12 -10.02 7.54
CA GLY A 313 0.77 -10.55 8.73
C GLY A 313 -0.19 -11.29 9.66
N ALA A 314 0.27 -12.38 10.26
CA ALA A 314 -0.54 -13.17 11.20
C ALA A 314 -0.94 -12.42 12.48
N ARG A 315 -0.22 -11.35 12.83
CA ARG A 315 -0.39 -10.56 14.07
C ARG A 315 -1.02 -9.18 13.83
N GLU A 316 -1.54 -8.91 12.64
CA GLU A 316 -2.17 -7.63 12.32
C GLU A 316 -3.43 -7.37 13.14
N ILE A 317 -3.62 -6.13 13.58
CA ILE A 317 -4.86 -5.65 14.19
C ILE A 317 -6.02 -5.74 13.20
N LEU A 318 -5.75 -5.47 11.91
CA LEU A 318 -6.74 -5.45 10.84
C LEU A 318 -7.09 -6.84 10.30
N ARG A 319 -6.49 -7.90 10.85
CA ARG A 319 -6.57 -9.27 10.31
C ARG A 319 -8.00 -9.79 10.16
N GLU A 320 -8.89 -9.48 11.10
CA GLU A 320 -10.29 -9.94 11.01
C GLU A 320 -10.99 -9.37 9.77
N GLY A 321 -10.88 -8.07 9.51
CA GLY A 321 -11.44 -7.43 8.31
C GLY A 321 -10.77 -7.93 7.02
N VAL A 322 -9.46 -8.16 7.07
CA VAL A 322 -8.67 -8.75 5.97
C VAL A 322 -9.16 -10.15 5.61
N GLU A 323 -9.35 -11.03 6.60
CA GLU A 323 -9.84 -12.39 6.37
C GLU A 323 -11.33 -12.39 6.00
N ARG A 324 -12.13 -11.49 6.58
CA ARG A 324 -13.55 -11.31 6.23
C ARG A 324 -13.73 -11.00 4.76
N PHE A 325 -12.95 -10.07 4.21
CA PHE A 325 -13.01 -9.75 2.79
C PHE A 325 -12.54 -10.91 1.91
N ALA A 326 -11.47 -11.60 2.29
CA ALA A 326 -11.02 -12.79 1.57
C ALA A 326 -12.13 -13.85 1.51
N ASP A 327 -12.88 -14.03 2.60
CA ASP A 327 -14.04 -14.93 2.66
C ASP A 327 -15.20 -14.47 1.78
N ILE A 328 -15.49 -13.16 1.73
CA ILE A 328 -16.49 -12.59 0.81
C ILE A 328 -16.16 -12.97 -0.63
N ILE A 329 -14.89 -12.84 -1.04
CA ILE A 329 -14.48 -13.13 -2.41
C ILE A 329 -14.48 -14.64 -2.69
N THR A 330 -13.97 -15.46 -1.77
CA THR A 330 -13.62 -16.86 -2.05
C THR A 330 -14.58 -17.91 -1.47
N LYS A 331 -14.96 -17.80 -0.20
CA LYS A 331 -15.79 -18.81 0.48
C LYS A 331 -17.28 -18.56 0.26
N GLU A 332 -17.68 -17.29 0.29
CA GLU A 332 -19.06 -16.86 0.08
C GLU A 332 -19.35 -16.61 -1.39
N GLY A 333 -18.32 -16.18 -2.14
CA GLY A 333 -18.36 -15.98 -3.58
C GLY A 333 -17.72 -17.12 -4.37
N SER A 334 -17.51 -16.88 -5.66
CA SER A 334 -16.78 -17.79 -6.56
C SER A 334 -15.47 -17.18 -7.08
N GLY A 335 -14.97 -16.15 -6.40
CA GLY A 335 -13.76 -15.44 -6.78
C GLY A 335 -12.49 -16.18 -6.38
N LYS A 336 -11.35 -15.64 -6.80
CA LYS A 336 -10.02 -16.23 -6.57
C LYS A 336 -9.07 -15.20 -5.99
N LEU A 337 -8.34 -15.61 -4.94
CA LEU A 337 -7.25 -14.86 -4.33
C LEU A 337 -6.07 -15.80 -4.08
N GLU A 338 -4.86 -15.33 -4.33
CA GLU A 338 -3.60 -15.99 -3.95
C GLU A 338 -3.16 -15.46 -2.58
N VAL A 339 -3.66 -16.12 -1.52
CA VAL A 339 -3.52 -15.63 -0.14
C VAL A 339 -2.29 -16.20 0.54
N TYR A 340 -1.45 -15.32 1.09
CA TYR A 340 -0.29 -15.70 1.89
C TYR A 340 -0.25 -14.91 3.20
N VAL A 341 0.04 -15.63 4.28
CA VAL A 341 0.10 -15.06 5.64
C VAL A 341 1.52 -15.15 6.17
N GLU A 342 2.10 -14.01 6.52
CA GLU A 342 3.42 -13.97 7.14
C GLU A 342 3.34 -14.40 8.61
N ALA A 343 4.02 -15.50 8.94
CA ALA A 343 4.10 -15.96 10.33
C ALA A 343 4.79 -14.91 11.22
N GLY A 344 4.07 -14.46 12.26
CA GLY A 344 4.52 -13.39 13.13
C GLY A 344 4.59 -12.01 12.48
N GLY A 345 4.17 -11.88 11.23
CA GLY A 345 4.13 -10.62 10.50
C GLY A 345 3.17 -9.60 11.12
N ILE A 346 3.50 -8.34 10.93
CA ILE A 346 2.74 -7.16 11.34
C ILE A 346 2.33 -6.35 10.11
N HIS A 347 1.52 -5.33 10.32
CA HIS A 347 0.91 -4.52 9.28
C HIS A 347 1.97 -3.84 8.43
N ASP A 348 1.88 -4.11 7.12
CA ASP A 348 2.71 -3.55 6.06
C ASP A 348 4.22 -3.82 6.27
N ALA A 349 4.55 -5.04 6.68
CA ALA A 349 5.92 -5.47 6.92
C ALA A 349 6.81 -5.36 5.67
N LEU A 350 6.28 -5.53 4.45
CA LEU A 350 7.06 -5.33 3.22
C LEU A 350 7.69 -3.93 3.20
N PHE A 351 6.86 -2.90 3.37
CA PHE A 351 7.32 -1.53 3.24
C PHE A 351 7.89 -0.93 4.52
N TYR A 352 7.50 -1.37 5.72
CA TYR A 352 8.05 -0.83 6.97
C TYR A 352 9.18 -1.66 7.57
N VAL A 353 9.35 -2.92 7.16
CA VAL A 353 10.33 -3.84 7.77
C VAL A 353 11.33 -4.36 6.76
N GLU A 354 10.89 -5.07 5.71
CA GLU A 354 11.79 -5.70 4.74
C GLU A 354 12.56 -4.63 3.95
N SER A 355 11.89 -3.53 3.57
CA SER A 355 12.49 -2.40 2.83
C SER A 355 13.69 -1.76 3.54
N LEU A 356 13.75 -1.83 4.88
CA LEU A 356 14.83 -1.26 5.69
C LEU A 356 16.19 -1.85 5.30
N ASP A 357 16.21 -3.10 4.85
CA ASP A 357 17.43 -3.78 4.45
C ASP A 357 18.03 -3.23 3.17
N TYR A 358 17.29 -2.42 2.40
CA TYR A 358 17.69 -1.88 1.10
C TYR A 358 17.92 -0.35 1.13
N LEU A 359 17.74 0.31 2.28
CA LEU A 359 17.97 1.74 2.46
C LEU A 359 19.45 2.16 2.30
N GLY A 360 20.37 1.27 2.66
CA GLY A 360 21.81 1.53 2.63
C GLY A 360 22.47 0.96 1.37
N LYS A 361 23.67 1.46 1.03
CA LYS A 361 24.41 1.02 -0.17
C LYS A 361 24.64 -0.50 -0.25
N SER A 362 25.00 -1.13 0.87
CA SER A 362 25.23 -2.60 0.89
C SER A 362 23.93 -3.37 0.64
N GLY A 363 22.83 -2.91 1.23
CA GLY A 363 21.50 -3.45 0.97
C GLY A 363 21.09 -3.32 -0.48
N ALA A 364 21.24 -2.10 -1.02
CA ALA A 364 20.97 -1.81 -2.41
C ALA A 364 21.77 -2.71 -3.36
N GLN A 365 23.05 -2.96 -3.07
CA GLN A 365 23.88 -3.87 -3.85
C GLN A 365 23.32 -5.30 -3.88
N ARG A 366 22.88 -5.83 -2.72
CA ARG A 366 22.22 -7.15 -2.67
C ARG A 366 20.94 -7.19 -3.51
N ALA A 367 20.14 -6.12 -3.47
CA ALA A 367 18.95 -6.02 -4.32
C ALA A 367 19.30 -6.00 -5.83
N LEU A 368 20.35 -5.27 -6.23
CA LEU A 368 20.83 -5.27 -7.63
C LEU A 368 21.28 -6.68 -8.08
N GLU A 369 21.80 -7.49 -7.16
CA GLU A 369 22.16 -8.90 -7.37
C GLU A 369 20.97 -9.86 -7.33
N GLY A 370 19.74 -9.36 -7.09
CA GLY A 370 18.52 -10.17 -7.01
C GLY A 370 18.34 -10.90 -5.68
N ASP A 371 19.05 -10.52 -4.62
CA ASP A 371 18.93 -11.18 -3.32
C ASP A 371 17.71 -10.69 -2.52
N PHE A 372 16.61 -11.41 -2.75
CA PHE A 372 15.34 -11.29 -2.02
C PHE A 372 14.92 -12.60 -1.37
N SER A 373 15.69 -13.68 -1.52
CA SER A 373 15.32 -15.06 -1.13
C SER A 373 14.93 -15.23 0.35
N SER A 374 15.45 -14.37 1.23
CA SER A 374 15.12 -14.38 2.66
C SER A 374 13.84 -13.60 3.01
N LYS A 375 13.32 -12.82 2.07
CA LYS A 375 12.20 -11.89 2.22
C LYS A 375 10.90 -12.57 1.84
N PHE A 376 9.92 -12.51 2.74
CA PHE A 376 8.61 -13.11 2.54
C PHE A 376 7.88 -12.37 1.42
N ALA A 377 7.72 -11.06 1.56
CA ALA A 377 6.85 -10.30 0.68
C ALA A 377 7.54 -9.99 -0.66
N TYR A 378 8.81 -9.55 -0.67
CA TYR A 378 9.51 -9.31 -1.94
C TYR A 378 9.60 -10.55 -2.83
N SER A 379 9.84 -11.75 -2.26
CA SER A 379 9.90 -12.98 -3.06
C SER A 379 8.56 -13.27 -3.74
N LEU A 380 7.46 -13.21 -2.98
CA LEU A 380 6.11 -13.48 -3.50
C LEU A 380 5.69 -12.46 -4.55
N VAL A 381 5.88 -11.17 -4.28
CA VAL A 381 5.48 -10.11 -5.22
C VAL A 381 6.39 -10.11 -6.46
N GLY A 382 7.70 -10.34 -6.30
CA GLY A 382 8.65 -10.43 -7.40
C GLY A 382 8.33 -11.60 -8.35
N GLU A 383 8.06 -12.78 -7.80
CA GLU A 383 7.63 -13.96 -8.57
C GLU A 383 6.30 -13.71 -9.29
N PHE A 384 5.30 -13.17 -8.58
CA PHE A 384 4.00 -12.83 -9.16
C PHE A 384 4.14 -11.85 -10.34
N LEU A 385 4.87 -10.76 -10.17
CA LEU A 385 5.11 -9.78 -11.23
C LEU A 385 5.89 -10.37 -12.41
N ALA A 386 6.86 -11.25 -12.15
CA ALA A 386 7.60 -11.95 -13.21
C ALA A 386 6.64 -12.77 -14.07
N GLU A 387 5.73 -13.53 -13.45
CA GLU A 387 4.74 -14.34 -14.16
C GLU A 387 3.78 -13.52 -15.02
N LEU A 388 3.41 -12.31 -14.59
CA LEU A 388 2.50 -11.44 -15.36
C LEU A 388 3.13 -10.88 -16.64
N VAL A 389 4.47 -10.82 -16.71
CA VAL A 389 5.20 -10.23 -17.84
C VAL A 389 6.05 -11.24 -18.61
N LYS A 390 6.01 -12.53 -18.25
CA LYS A 390 6.52 -13.62 -19.09
C LYS A 390 5.84 -13.56 -20.46
#